data_AF-I6DPK3-F1
#
_entry.id   AF-I6DPK3-F1
#
_cell.length_a   1.000
_cell.length_b   1.000
_cell.length_c   1.000
_cell.angle_alpha   90.00
_cell.angle_beta   90.00
_cell.angle_gamma   90.00
#
_symmetry.space_group_name_H-M   'P 1'
#
loop_
_entity.id
_entity.type
_entity.pdbx_description
1 polymer ?
#
loop_
_entity_poly.entity_id
_entity_poly.type
_entity_poly.pdbx_seq_one_letter_code
_entity_poly.pdbx_strand_id
1 'polypeptide(L)'
;MNSDSQGMSKVALVNAELGWGIYEKFDTMQLPNFIQWKNLGAGEYVMGLEVSNSFPDGRDKERAQGRLPFIEPGETKKYCFELGIVDGDAEMSALKAEIAGYR
;
A
#
# COMPACT_ATOMS: atom_id res chain seq x y z
N MET A 1 2.65 8.87 -5.20
CA MET A 1 1.54 7.94 -5.51
C MET A 1 0.31 8.76 -5.81
N ASN A 2 -0.48 8.35 -6.78
CA ASN A 2 -1.76 9.01 -7.06
C ASN A 2 -2.74 8.71 -5.92
N SER A 3 -3.62 9.67 -5.61
CA SER A 3 -4.61 9.54 -4.54
C SER A 3 -5.96 10.14 -4.94
N ASP A 4 -6.97 9.89 -4.11
CA ASP A 4 -8.25 10.59 -4.17
C ASP A 4 -8.12 12.03 -3.64
N SER A 5 -9.23 12.79 -3.67
CA SER A 5 -9.26 14.18 -3.19
C SER A 5 -9.00 14.35 -1.69
N GLN A 6 -8.98 13.26 -0.92
CA GLN A 6 -8.66 13.25 0.51
C GLN A 6 -7.21 12.82 0.77
N GLY A 7 -6.43 12.53 -0.26
CA GLY A 7 -5.05 12.05 -0.12
C GLY A 7 -4.96 10.55 0.18
N MET A 8 -6.07 9.81 0.11
CA MET A 8 -6.07 8.36 0.29
C MET A 8 -5.76 7.66 -1.03
N SER A 9 -4.98 6.60 -0.99
CA SER A 9 -4.73 5.73 -2.13
C SER A 9 -5.12 4.29 -1.81
N LYS A 10 -5.26 3.48 -2.85
CA LYS A 10 -5.50 2.04 -2.75
C LYS A 10 -4.55 1.28 -3.66
N VAL A 11 -4.04 0.17 -3.15
CA VAL A 11 -3.35 -0.87 -3.93
C VAL A 11 -4.13 -2.16 -3.82
N ALA A 12 -4.12 -2.98 -4.87
CA ALA A 12 -4.94 -4.19 -4.92
C ALA A 12 -4.22 -5.36 -5.59
N LEU A 13 -4.52 -6.56 -5.12
CA LEU A 13 -4.18 -7.82 -5.76
C LEU A 13 -5.49 -8.55 -6.08
N VAL A 14 -5.75 -8.74 -7.37
CA VAL A 14 -6.98 -9.36 -7.87
C VAL A 14 -6.67 -10.67 -8.57
N ASN A 15 -7.51 -11.67 -8.36
CA ASN A 15 -7.50 -12.93 -9.10
C ASN A 15 -8.82 -13.06 -9.87
N ALA A 16 -8.78 -12.71 -11.16
CA ALA A 16 -9.97 -12.75 -12.02
C ALA A 16 -10.47 -14.19 -12.27
N GLU A 17 -9.59 -15.19 -12.24
CA GLU A 17 -9.98 -16.60 -12.44
C GLU A 17 -10.74 -17.15 -11.23
N LEU A 18 -10.32 -16.76 -10.02
CA LEU A 18 -11.01 -17.13 -8.79
C LEU A 18 -12.17 -16.17 -8.43
N GLY A 19 -12.29 -15.03 -9.11
CA GLY A 19 -13.38 -14.10 -8.93
C GLY A 19 -13.28 -13.19 -7.70
N TRP A 20 -12.11 -13.03 -7.08
CA TRP A 20 -11.95 -12.21 -5.87
C TRP A 20 -10.60 -11.49 -5.81
N GLY A 21 -10.44 -10.58 -4.86
CA GLY A 21 -9.18 -9.91 -4.59
C GLY A 21 -9.11 -9.28 -3.20
N ILE A 22 -7.96 -8.69 -2.90
CA ILE A 22 -7.73 -7.89 -1.71
C ILE A 22 -7.29 -6.48 -2.10
N TYR A 23 -7.56 -5.51 -1.23
CA TYR A 23 -6.99 -4.19 -1.32
C TYR A 23 -6.48 -3.69 0.03
N GLU A 24 -5.57 -2.73 -0.06
CA GLU A 24 -5.14 -1.92 1.06
C GLU A 24 -5.38 -0.44 0.71
N LYS A 25 -6.12 0.26 1.57
CA LYS A 25 -6.36 1.71 1.49
C LYS A 25 -5.53 2.42 2.55
N PHE A 26 -4.85 3.51 2.20
CA PHE A 26 -3.92 4.18 3.10
C PHE A 26 -3.82 5.68 2.79
N ASP A 27 -3.43 6.47 3.78
CA ASP A 27 -3.14 7.91 3.62
C ASP A 27 -1.72 8.10 3.06
N THR A 28 -1.62 8.69 1.86
CA THR A 28 -0.33 8.90 1.17
C THR A 28 0.59 9.90 1.87
N MET A 29 0.06 10.76 2.73
CA MET A 29 0.86 11.68 3.54
C MET A 29 1.49 10.98 4.75
N GLN A 30 0.84 9.93 5.27
CA GLN A 30 1.34 9.12 6.38
C GLN A 30 2.27 8.00 5.88
N LEU A 31 1.90 7.37 4.76
CA LEU A 31 2.59 6.23 4.15
C LEU A 31 2.92 6.55 2.67
N PRO A 32 3.97 7.35 2.41
CA PRO A 32 4.30 7.85 1.07
C PRO A 32 5.00 6.85 0.15
N ASN A 33 5.26 5.62 0.61
CA ASN A 33 5.94 4.59 -0.18
C ASN A 33 5.05 3.36 -0.34
N PHE A 34 5.18 2.70 -1.48
CA PHE A 34 4.61 1.39 -1.74
C PHE A 34 5.69 0.46 -2.29
N ILE A 35 5.84 -0.70 -1.65
CA ILE A 35 6.78 -1.74 -2.04
C ILE A 35 5.96 -2.96 -2.47
N GLN A 36 6.29 -3.48 -3.65
CA GLN A 36 5.78 -4.76 -4.12
C GLN A 36 6.87 -5.81 -3.94
N TRP A 37 6.68 -6.71 -2.98
CA TRP A 37 7.57 -7.84 -2.78
C TRP A 37 6.97 -9.11 -3.39
N LYS A 38 7.75 -9.86 -4.15
CA LYS A 38 7.31 -11.13 -4.76
C LYS A 38 8.28 -12.24 -4.34
N ASN A 39 7.75 -13.27 -3.68
CA ASN A 39 8.45 -14.54 -3.48
C ASN A 39 7.70 -15.61 -4.27
N LEU A 40 8.31 -16.05 -5.38
CA LEU A 40 7.74 -16.99 -6.34
C LEU A 40 8.48 -18.34 -6.28
N GLY A 41 8.98 -18.70 -5.10
CA GLY A 41 9.74 -19.91 -4.87
C GLY A 41 8.88 -21.18 -4.87
N ALA A 42 9.50 -22.33 -5.11
CA ALA A 42 8.82 -23.60 -4.95
C ALA A 42 8.47 -23.82 -3.46
N GLY A 43 7.19 -24.02 -3.15
CA GLY A 43 6.69 -24.12 -1.78
C GLY A 43 6.39 -22.78 -1.09
N GLU A 44 6.75 -21.65 -1.71
CA GLU A 44 6.48 -20.30 -1.20
C GLU A 44 6.04 -19.38 -2.34
N TYR A 45 4.72 -19.17 -2.46
CA TYR A 45 4.12 -18.33 -3.50
C TYR A 45 3.31 -17.20 -2.86
N VAL A 46 3.99 -16.09 -2.57
CA VAL A 46 3.41 -14.97 -1.83
C VAL A 46 3.82 -13.64 -2.46
N MET A 47 2.93 -12.66 -2.35
CA MET A 47 3.18 -11.27 -2.71
C MET A 47 2.87 -10.38 -1.52
N GLY A 48 3.82 -9.51 -1.18
CA GLY A 48 3.63 -8.40 -0.24
C GLY A 48 3.11 -7.17 -0.97
N LEU A 49 2.01 -6.61 -0.48
CA LEU A 49 1.60 -5.23 -0.74
C LEU A 49 2.03 -4.43 0.49
N GLU A 50 3.13 -3.69 0.39
CA GLU A 50 3.79 -3.10 1.56
C GLU A 50 3.78 -1.57 1.46
N VAL A 51 2.73 -0.96 2.00
CA VAL A 51 2.69 0.50 2.17
C VAL A 51 3.52 0.90 3.39
N SER A 52 4.32 1.95 3.26
CA SER A 52 5.36 2.24 4.26
C SER A 52 5.72 3.73 4.34
N ASN A 53 6.18 4.11 5.53
CA ASN A 53 6.82 5.41 5.78
C ASN A 53 8.31 5.44 5.42
N SER A 54 8.90 4.30 5.03
CA SER A 54 10.32 4.15 4.70
C SER A 54 10.55 3.10 3.62
N PHE A 55 11.69 3.16 2.93
CA PHE A 55 12.12 2.10 2.02
C PHE A 55 12.81 0.96 2.79
N PRO A 56 12.80 -0.28 2.25
CA PRO A 56 13.44 -1.45 2.86
C PRO A 56 14.97 -1.48 2.65
N ASP A 57 15.60 -0.31 2.58
CA ASP A 57 17.04 -0.15 2.30
C ASP A 57 17.92 -0.24 3.55
N GLY A 58 17.31 -0.18 4.73
CA GLY A 58 17.98 -0.17 6.03
C GLY A 58 18.10 1.22 6.65
N ARG A 59 18.12 1.26 7.98
CA ARG A 59 18.06 2.51 8.76
C ARG A 59 19.26 3.43 8.52
N ASP A 60 20.44 2.87 8.31
CA ASP A 60 21.67 3.61 8.02
C ASP A 60 21.57 4.37 6.69
N LYS A 61 21.07 3.72 5.63
CA LYS A 61 20.87 4.33 4.32
C LYS A 61 19.76 5.37 4.33
N GLU A 62 18.60 5.06 4.92
CA GLU A 62 17.50 6.02 5.06
C GLU A 62 17.95 7.27 5.82
N ARG A 63 18.80 7.12 6.85
CA ARG A 63 19.38 8.26 7.59
C ARG A 63 20.36 9.05 6.72
N ALA A 64 21.30 8.37 6.06
CA ALA A 64 22.31 9.01 5.21
C ALA A 64 21.68 9.79 4.04
N GLN A 65 20.53 9.34 3.57
CA GLN A 65 19.78 9.95 2.47
C GLN A 65 18.72 10.97 2.95
N GLY A 66 18.66 11.25 4.26
CA GLY A 66 17.72 12.24 4.82
C GLY A 66 16.25 11.85 4.75
N ARG A 67 15.94 10.57 4.55
CA ARG A 67 14.57 10.04 4.45
C ARG A 67 14.05 9.41 5.73
N LEU A 68 14.93 9.09 6.69
CA LEU A 68 14.55 8.47 7.96
C LEU A 68 13.55 9.37 8.72
N PRO A 69 12.30 8.95 8.94
CA PRO A 69 11.36 9.73 9.73
C PRO A 69 11.78 9.75 11.21
N PHE A 70 11.58 10.90 11.85
CA PHE A 70 11.76 11.10 13.28
C PHE A 70 10.44 11.51 13.93
N ILE A 71 10.32 11.24 15.22
CA ILE A 71 9.20 11.67 16.06
C ILE A 71 9.82 12.47 17.21
N GLU A 72 9.41 13.72 17.36
CA GLU A 72 9.94 14.63 18.38
C GLU A 72 9.39 14.32 19.78
N PRO A 73 10.04 14.81 20.87
CA PRO A 73 9.51 14.65 22.22
C PRO A 73 8.07 15.17 22.36
N GLY A 74 7.15 14.27 22.72
CA GLY A 74 5.73 14.58 22.87
C GLY A 74 4.93 14.59 21.55
N GLU A 75 5.57 14.38 20.40
CA GLU A 75 4.88 14.25 19.12
C GLU A 75 4.13 12.92 19.04
N THR A 76 2.94 12.95 18.44
CA THR A 76 2.16 11.75 18.11
C THR A 76 2.02 11.63 16.60
N LYS A 77 2.35 10.45 16.05
CA LYS A 77 2.05 10.07 14.67
C LYS A 77 0.90 9.07 14.68
N LYS A 78 -0.06 9.27 13.78
CA LYS A 78 -1.14 8.32 13.52
C LYS A 78 -0.94 7.75 12.13
N TYR A 79 -1.12 6.44 12.01
CA TYR A 79 -1.13 5.71 10.75
C TYR A 79 -2.50 5.09 10.58
N CYS A 80 -3.16 5.39 9.46
CA CYS A 80 -4.48 4.88 9.10
C CYS A 80 -4.38 4.06 7.82
N PHE A 81 -4.75 2.79 7.91
CA PHE A 81 -4.93 1.93 6.75
C PHE A 81 -6.13 1.00 6.96
N GLU A 82 -6.67 0.53 5.86
CA GLU A 82 -7.81 -0.39 5.80
C GLU A 82 -7.46 -1.52 4.85
N LEU A 83 -7.72 -2.76 5.28
CA LEU A 83 -7.59 -3.95 4.46
C LEU A 83 -9.00 -4.45 4.13
N GLY A 84 -9.24 -4.74 2.86
CA GLY A 84 -10.53 -5.23 2.41
C GLY A 84 -10.41 -6.36 1.40
N ILE A 85 -11.47 -7.15 1.30
CA ILE A 85 -11.69 -8.17 0.29
C ILE A 85 -12.74 -7.64 -0.67
N VAL A 86 -12.54 -7.90 -1.97
CA VAL A 86 -13.57 -7.71 -3.00
C VAL A 86 -13.92 -9.06 -3.58
N ASP A 87 -15.21 -9.34 -3.73
CA ASP A 87 -15.74 -10.61 -4.21
C ASP A 87 -16.67 -10.40 -5.41
N GLY A 88 -16.44 -11.16 -6.46
CA GLY A 88 -17.13 -11.07 -7.73
C GLY A 88 -16.65 -9.95 -8.66
N ASP A 89 -17.03 -10.08 -9.93
CA ASP A 89 -16.61 -9.18 -11.01
C ASP A 89 -17.05 -7.73 -10.81
N ALA A 90 -18.22 -7.53 -10.20
CA ALA A 90 -18.78 -6.20 -9.97
C ALA A 90 -17.90 -5.39 -9.00
N GLU A 91 -17.54 -5.97 -7.85
CA GLU A 91 -16.70 -5.31 -6.85
C GLU A 91 -15.28 -5.09 -7.36
N MET A 92 -14.70 -6.10 -8.03
CA MET A 92 -13.38 -5.97 -8.64
C MET A 92 -13.34 -4.88 -9.72
N SER A 93 -14.38 -4.77 -10.54
CA SER A 93 -14.47 -3.74 -11.59
C SER A 93 -14.64 -2.34 -10.99
N ALA A 94 -15.46 -2.22 -9.95
CA ALA A 94 -15.62 -0.97 -9.21
C ALA A 94 -14.29 -0.52 -8.57
N LEU A 95 -13.57 -1.43 -7.92
CA LEU A 95 -12.25 -1.16 -7.33
C LEU A 95 -11.24 -0.68 -8.37
N LYS A 96 -11.16 -1.34 -9.54
CA LYS A 96 -10.27 -0.93 -10.63
C LYS A 96 -10.63 0.46 -11.16
N ALA A 97 -11.91 0.74 -11.33
CA ALA A 97 -12.39 2.04 -11.80
C ALA A 97 -12.09 3.16 -10.79
N GLU A 98 -12.27 2.89 -9.49
CA GLU A 98 -11.91 3.81 -8.41
C GLU A 98 -10.42 4.17 -8.47
N ILE A 99 -9.54 3.16 -8.49
CA ILE A 99 -8.08 3.37 -8.52
C ILE A 99 -7.64 4.11 -9.78
N ALA A 100 -8.24 3.82 -10.94
CA ALA A 100 -7.96 4.52 -12.19
C ALA A 100 -8.36 6.02 -12.16
N GLY A 101 -9.23 6.41 -11.23
CA GLY A 101 -9.66 7.78 -11.02
C GLY A 101 -8.66 8.66 -10.26
N TYR A 102 -7.73 8.05 -9.52
CA TYR A 102 -6.77 8.78 -8.68
C TYR A 102 -5.84 9.68 -9.52
N ARG A 103 -5.35 10.75 -8.90
CA ARG A 103 -4.51 11.77 -9.54
C ARG A 103 -3.21 12.00 -8.78
#